data_AF-A0A660RM71-F1
#
_entry.id   AF-A0A660RM71-F1
#
_cell.length_a   1.000
_cell.length_b   1.000
_cell.length_c   1.000
_cell.angle_alpha   90.00
_cell.angle_beta   90.00
_cell.angle_gamma   90.00
#
_symmetry.space_group_name_H-M   'P 1'
#
loop_
_entity.id
_entity.type
_entity.pdbx_description
1 polymer ?
#
loop_
_entity_poly.entity_id
_entity_poly.type
_entity_poly.pdbx_seq_one_letter_code
_entity_poly.pdbx_strand_id
1 'polypeptide(L)'
;MQGDYGEGGGAIVRLSAALSALTGKPVKITNIRAKRCSPGLREQHKRGILAVAELCNAETKNVEVGSTEIEFIPGKIKKNAVHVNIGTAGSVGLVLQALLLPCFKADKEVRIEIKGGGTLGLWSPNVLYTKHVLFPMIEKLGFKAEMDVKRHGFFPRGGAEVSVKTHPAKEKELNIEKRGELLKVKGISLSSAGLKKREVAER
;
A
#
# COMPACT_ATOMS: atom_id res chain seq x y z
N MET A 1 -12.44 10.47 -14.11
CA MET A 1 -11.01 10.83 -13.98
C MET A 1 -10.20 10.05 -15.01
N GLN A 2 -9.21 10.68 -15.65
CA GLN A 2 -8.36 10.02 -16.64
C GLN A 2 -7.18 9.29 -15.97
N GLY A 3 -7.07 7.98 -16.17
CA GLY A 3 -6.09 7.07 -15.57
C GLY A 3 -4.73 7.03 -16.28
N ASP A 4 -4.58 7.78 -17.37
CA ASP A 4 -3.35 7.98 -18.14
C ASP A 4 -2.78 9.41 -17.99
N TYR A 5 -3.37 10.20 -17.10
CA TYR A 5 -2.89 11.54 -16.77
C TYR A 5 -1.52 11.47 -16.07
N GLY A 6 -0.63 12.41 -16.40
CA GLY A 6 0.76 12.44 -15.93
C GLY A 6 1.51 11.14 -16.25
N GLU A 7 2.07 10.51 -15.20
CA GLU A 7 2.81 9.23 -15.27
C GLU A 7 2.01 8.04 -15.86
N GLY A 8 0.66 8.14 -15.88
CA GLY A 8 -0.23 7.09 -16.37
C GLY A 8 0.02 5.72 -15.73
N GLY A 9 0.52 5.72 -14.49
CA GLY A 9 0.96 4.54 -13.76
C GLY A 9 -0.15 3.93 -12.89
N GLY A 10 0.17 2.85 -12.18
CA GLY A 10 -0.79 2.22 -11.26
C GLY A 10 -1.12 3.04 -10.01
N ALA A 11 -0.34 4.09 -9.71
CA ALA A 11 -0.54 4.93 -8.53
C ALA A 11 -1.85 5.71 -8.59
N ILE A 12 -2.20 6.29 -9.75
CA ILE A 12 -3.43 7.06 -9.93
C ILE A 12 -4.65 6.24 -9.54
N VAL A 13 -4.72 4.98 -9.98
CA VAL A 13 -5.87 4.11 -9.70
C VAL A 13 -5.97 3.76 -8.22
N ARG A 14 -4.85 3.38 -7.59
CA ARG A 14 -4.83 3.02 -6.16
C ARG A 14 -5.18 4.22 -5.28
N LEU A 15 -4.60 5.38 -5.56
CA LEU A 15 -4.81 6.59 -4.79
C LEU A 15 -6.20 7.18 -5.00
N SER A 16 -6.75 7.10 -6.21
CA SER A 16 -8.12 7.57 -6.46
C SER A 16 -9.16 6.75 -5.72
N ALA A 17 -9.02 5.42 -5.66
CA ALA A 17 -9.90 4.58 -4.84
C ALA A 17 -9.72 4.88 -3.33
N ALA A 18 -8.48 5.04 -2.87
CA ALA A 18 -8.18 5.41 -1.49
C ALA A 18 -8.76 6.76 -1.08
N LEU A 19 -8.60 7.79 -1.92
CA LEU A 19 -9.15 9.13 -1.71
C LEU A 19 -10.67 9.15 -1.83
N SER A 20 -11.25 8.34 -2.71
CA SER A 20 -12.69 8.15 -2.78
C SER A 20 -13.23 7.62 -1.45
N ALA A 21 -12.62 6.57 -0.89
CA ALA A 21 -12.95 6.04 0.43
C ALA A 21 -12.76 7.07 1.56
N LEU A 22 -11.68 7.86 1.52
CA LEU A 22 -11.40 8.91 2.51
C LEU A 22 -12.44 10.05 2.47
N THR A 23 -12.80 10.50 1.27
CA THR A 23 -13.67 11.67 1.07
C THR A 23 -15.16 11.33 0.99
N GLY A 24 -15.51 10.05 0.81
CA GLY A 24 -16.89 9.60 0.59
C GLY A 24 -17.42 9.97 -0.80
N LYS A 25 -16.58 10.40 -1.74
CA LYS A 25 -16.99 10.80 -3.09
C LYS A 25 -16.75 9.65 -4.08
N PRO A 26 -17.77 9.19 -4.83
CA PRO A 26 -17.60 8.17 -5.87
C PRO A 26 -16.58 8.60 -6.93
N VAL A 27 -15.90 7.62 -7.53
CA VAL A 27 -14.95 7.87 -8.61
C VAL A 27 -15.10 6.86 -9.74
N LYS A 28 -15.12 7.38 -10.97
CA LYS A 28 -14.97 6.62 -12.22
C LYS A 28 -13.61 6.93 -12.83
N ILE A 29 -12.84 5.89 -13.15
CA ILE A 29 -11.50 6.03 -13.72
C ILE A 29 -11.47 5.34 -15.07
N THR A 30 -11.12 6.07 -16.12
CA THR A 30 -11.00 5.60 -17.51
C THR A 30 -9.54 5.56 -17.95
N ASN A 31 -9.22 4.97 -19.10
CA ASN A 31 -7.87 4.99 -19.68
C ASN A 31 -6.77 4.47 -18.73
N ILE A 32 -7.10 3.48 -17.89
CA ILE A 32 -6.18 2.96 -16.88
C ILE A 32 -4.92 2.42 -17.57
N ARG A 33 -3.77 3.05 -17.28
CA ARG A 33 -2.45 2.65 -17.80
C ARG A 33 -2.39 2.59 -19.33
N ALA A 34 -3.19 3.38 -20.04
CA ALA A 34 -3.28 3.35 -21.51
C ALA A 34 -1.92 3.54 -22.22
N LYS A 35 -1.00 4.32 -21.62
CA LYS A 35 0.34 4.61 -22.16
C LYS A 35 1.41 3.57 -21.79
N ARG A 36 1.07 2.49 -21.08
CA ARG A 36 2.01 1.43 -20.68
C ARG A 36 1.96 0.28 -21.68
N CYS A 37 3.10 -0.41 -21.87
CA CYS A 37 3.23 -1.58 -22.75
C CYS A 37 2.13 -2.64 -22.52
N SER A 38 1.67 -2.80 -21.28
CA SER A 38 0.45 -3.56 -21.00
C SER A 38 -0.55 -2.67 -20.27
N PRO A 39 -1.60 -2.20 -20.96
CA PRO A 39 -2.66 -1.38 -20.36
C PRO A 39 -3.49 -2.11 -19.30
N GLY A 40 -4.38 -1.35 -18.66
CA GLY A 40 -5.37 -1.85 -17.71
C GLY A 40 -4.84 -2.21 -16.33
N LEU A 41 -5.73 -2.69 -15.47
CA LEU A 41 -5.40 -3.15 -14.13
C LEU A 41 -4.45 -4.35 -14.15
N ARG A 42 -3.62 -4.45 -13.11
CA ARG A 42 -2.78 -5.60 -12.80
C ARG A 42 -3.21 -6.14 -11.44
N GLU A 43 -2.76 -7.34 -11.09
CA GLU A 43 -3.15 -8.00 -9.85
C GLU A 43 -2.93 -7.11 -8.61
N GLN A 44 -1.79 -6.43 -8.51
CA GLN A 44 -1.52 -5.50 -7.40
C GLN A 44 -2.46 -4.27 -7.35
N HIS A 45 -2.96 -3.81 -8.50
CA HIS A 45 -3.95 -2.71 -8.54
C HIS A 45 -5.29 -3.23 -8.04
N LYS A 46 -5.75 -4.36 -8.60
CA LYS A 46 -6.98 -5.05 -8.20
C LYS A 46 -6.99 -5.30 -6.69
N ARG A 47 -5.94 -5.91 -6.13
CA ARG A 47 -5.86 -6.22 -4.70
C ARG A 47 -5.89 -4.98 -3.82
N GLY A 48 -5.20 -3.91 -4.20
CA GLY A 48 -5.27 -2.63 -3.49
C GLY A 48 -6.69 -2.06 -3.48
N ILE A 49 -7.35 -2.01 -4.64
CA ILE A 49 -8.72 -1.47 -4.78
C ILE A 49 -9.72 -2.31 -3.98
N LEU A 50 -9.67 -3.64 -4.10
CA LEU A 50 -10.57 -4.53 -3.38
C LEU A 50 -10.36 -4.47 -1.87
N ALA A 51 -9.12 -4.30 -1.40
CA ALA A 51 -8.85 -4.14 0.03
C ALA A 51 -9.42 -2.82 0.57
N VAL A 52 -9.30 -1.72 -0.20
CA VAL A 52 -9.95 -0.45 0.15
C VAL A 52 -11.47 -0.58 0.11
N ALA A 53 -12.02 -1.28 -0.89
CA ALA A 53 -13.46 -1.54 -0.97
C ALA A 53 -13.96 -2.32 0.24
N GLU A 54 -13.19 -3.33 0.68
CA GLU A 54 -13.52 -4.12 1.87
C GLU A 54 -13.58 -3.25 3.13
N LEU A 55 -12.61 -2.35 3.30
CA LEU A 55 -12.50 -1.46 4.46
C LEU A 55 -13.73 -0.54 4.61
N CYS A 56 -14.18 0.05 3.49
CA CYS A 56 -15.29 1.01 3.48
C CYS A 56 -16.63 0.45 2.97
N ASN A 57 -16.72 -0.87 2.76
CA ASN A 57 -17.92 -1.51 2.18
C ASN A 57 -18.38 -0.83 0.89
N ALA A 58 -17.44 -0.60 -0.03
CA ALA A 58 -17.70 0.05 -1.31
C ALA A 58 -18.36 -0.89 -2.31
N GLU A 59 -19.18 -0.32 -3.19
CA GLU A 59 -19.58 -0.97 -4.43
C GLU A 59 -18.53 -0.71 -5.50
N THR A 60 -18.20 -1.73 -6.29
CA THR A 60 -17.19 -1.61 -7.33
C THR A 60 -17.66 -2.27 -8.62
N LYS A 61 -17.33 -1.66 -9.77
CA LYS A 61 -17.55 -2.26 -11.09
C LYS A 61 -16.24 -2.39 -11.85
N ASN A 62 -16.11 -3.47 -12.61
CA ASN A 62 -14.98 -3.76 -13.51
C ASN A 62 -13.60 -3.83 -12.80
N VAL A 63 -13.53 -4.21 -11.52
CA VAL A 63 -12.26 -4.35 -10.78
C VAL A 63 -11.64 -5.73 -11.02
N GLU A 64 -11.21 -5.96 -12.26
CA GLU A 64 -10.58 -7.20 -12.72
C GLU A 64 -9.27 -6.92 -13.46
N VAL A 65 -8.43 -7.93 -13.66
CA VAL A 65 -7.14 -7.74 -14.34
C VAL A 65 -7.40 -7.43 -15.82
N GLY A 66 -6.71 -6.43 -16.36
CA GLY A 66 -6.88 -5.99 -17.74
C GLY A 66 -7.89 -4.85 -17.94
N SER A 67 -8.76 -4.57 -16.96
CA SER A 67 -9.75 -3.49 -17.09
C SER A 67 -9.11 -2.12 -17.29
N THR A 68 -9.58 -1.41 -18.30
CA THR A 68 -9.16 -0.05 -18.63
C THR A 68 -10.08 1.02 -18.01
N GLU A 69 -11.21 0.59 -17.45
CA GLU A 69 -12.18 1.43 -16.74
C GLU A 69 -12.63 0.74 -15.45
N ILE A 70 -12.80 1.52 -14.36
CA ILE A 70 -13.45 1.09 -13.12
C ILE A 70 -14.41 2.14 -12.59
N GLU A 71 -15.40 1.69 -11.82
CA GLU A 71 -16.20 2.54 -10.94
C GLU A 71 -16.04 2.08 -9.49
N PHE A 72 -15.88 3.04 -8.58
CA PHE A 72 -15.72 2.82 -7.15
C PHE A 72 -16.64 3.78 -6.40
N ILE A 73 -17.58 3.23 -5.63
CA ILE A 73 -18.59 3.98 -4.88
C ILE A 73 -18.37 3.67 -3.39
N PRO A 74 -17.76 4.58 -2.62
CA PRO A 74 -17.36 4.33 -1.24
C PRO A 74 -18.57 4.26 -0.31
N GLY A 75 -18.56 3.32 0.62
CA GLY A 75 -19.40 3.37 1.82
C GLY A 75 -18.70 4.04 3.00
N LYS A 76 -19.26 3.89 4.20
CA LYS A 76 -18.61 4.32 5.45
C LYS A 76 -17.53 3.32 5.86
N ILE A 77 -16.40 3.82 6.36
CA ILE A 77 -15.35 2.99 6.97
C ILE A 77 -15.90 2.40 8.27
N LYS A 78 -16.30 1.13 8.23
CA LYS A 78 -16.90 0.42 9.38
C LYS A 78 -16.06 -0.77 9.84
N LYS A 79 -15.26 -1.36 8.96
CA LYS A 79 -14.42 -2.51 9.31
C LYS A 79 -13.18 -2.06 10.07
N ASN A 80 -12.82 -2.86 11.06
CA ASN A 80 -11.59 -2.75 11.83
C ASN A 80 -10.58 -3.87 11.49
N ALA A 81 -10.87 -4.67 10.47
CA ALA A 81 -10.01 -5.74 9.98
C ALA A 81 -10.15 -5.90 8.46
N VAL A 82 -9.03 -6.06 7.76
CA VAL A 82 -8.95 -6.29 6.30
C VAL A 82 -7.92 -7.39 6.04
N HIS A 83 -8.29 -8.37 5.20
CA HIS A 83 -7.40 -9.46 4.84
C HIS A 83 -7.09 -9.42 3.34
N VAL A 84 -5.80 -9.33 3.01
CA VAL A 84 -5.34 -9.26 1.62
C VAL A 84 -4.51 -10.47 1.27
N ASN A 85 -4.98 -11.24 0.29
CA ASN A 85 -4.22 -12.35 -0.29
C ASN A 85 -3.65 -11.92 -1.64
N ILE A 86 -2.32 -11.96 -1.79
CA ILE A 86 -1.61 -11.64 -3.03
C ILE A 86 -0.96 -12.92 -3.55
N GLY A 87 -1.56 -13.56 -4.55
CA GLY A 87 -1.11 -14.87 -5.07
C GLY A 87 0.21 -14.88 -5.84
N THR A 88 0.86 -13.72 -5.99
CA THR A 88 2.13 -13.55 -6.72
C THR A 88 3.12 -12.74 -5.90
N ALA A 89 4.27 -12.37 -6.47
CA ALA A 89 5.19 -11.39 -5.88
C ALA A 89 4.73 -9.92 -6.01
N GLY A 90 3.43 -9.65 -6.18
CA GLY A 90 2.87 -8.29 -6.18
C GLY A 90 3.25 -7.51 -4.91
N SER A 91 3.51 -6.22 -5.03
CA SER A 91 4.10 -5.44 -3.94
C SER A 91 3.15 -5.24 -2.76
N VAL A 92 3.56 -5.68 -1.58
CA VAL A 92 2.88 -5.40 -0.30
C VAL A 92 2.85 -3.89 -0.04
N GLY A 93 3.95 -3.19 -0.32
CA GLY A 93 4.04 -1.74 -0.10
C GLY A 93 3.03 -0.95 -0.94
N LEU A 94 2.72 -1.38 -2.16
CA LEU A 94 1.72 -0.73 -3.01
C LEU A 94 0.29 -0.93 -2.51
N VAL A 95 -0.01 -2.11 -1.93
CA VAL A 95 -1.30 -2.35 -1.28
C VAL A 95 -1.42 -1.48 -0.03
N LEU A 96 -0.38 -1.43 0.79
CA LEU A 96 -0.35 -0.57 1.98
C LEU A 96 -0.50 0.91 1.63
N GLN A 97 0.11 1.37 0.54
CA GLN A 97 -0.07 2.74 0.06
C GLN A 97 -1.55 3.08 -0.18
N ALA A 98 -2.35 2.13 -0.69
CA ALA A 98 -3.78 2.34 -0.90
C ALA A 98 -4.57 2.29 0.42
N LEU A 99 -4.24 1.36 1.32
CA LEU A 99 -5.00 1.14 2.57
C LEU A 99 -4.73 2.18 3.66
N LEU A 100 -3.50 2.69 3.79
CA LEU A 100 -3.14 3.60 4.88
C LEU A 100 -3.91 4.92 4.81
N LEU A 101 -4.20 5.41 3.61
CA LEU A 101 -4.94 6.66 3.37
C LEU A 101 -6.34 6.66 4.00
N PRO A 102 -7.27 5.75 3.64
CA PRO A 102 -8.58 5.72 4.27
C PRO A 102 -8.51 5.38 5.76
N CYS A 103 -7.52 4.59 6.21
CA CYS A 103 -7.33 4.30 7.63
C CYS A 103 -7.07 5.56 8.48
N PHE A 104 -6.58 6.65 7.88
CA PHE A 104 -6.42 7.93 8.56
C PHE A 104 -7.74 8.49 9.12
N LYS A 105 -8.88 8.20 8.46
CA LYS A 105 -10.23 8.63 8.89
C LYS A 105 -11.02 7.52 9.60
N ALA A 106 -10.37 6.43 9.97
CA ALA A 106 -11.03 5.37 10.72
C ALA A 106 -11.20 5.80 12.18
N ASP A 107 -12.43 5.67 12.71
CA ASP A 107 -12.74 6.00 14.12
C ASP A 107 -12.19 4.97 15.11
N LYS A 108 -11.69 3.83 14.62
CA LYS A 108 -11.22 2.68 15.42
C LYS A 108 -9.88 2.17 14.89
N GLU A 109 -9.18 1.41 15.72
CA GLU A 109 -8.02 0.62 15.29
C GLU A 109 -8.38 -0.23 14.07
N VAL A 110 -7.54 -0.25 13.04
CA VAL A 110 -7.69 -1.13 11.87
C VAL A 110 -6.52 -2.11 11.81
N ARG A 111 -6.85 -3.39 11.70
CA ARG A 111 -5.89 -4.48 11.50
C ARG A 111 -5.87 -4.88 10.03
N ILE A 112 -4.69 -4.87 9.43
CA ILE A 112 -4.50 -5.28 8.04
C ILE A 112 -3.59 -6.49 8.05
N GLU A 113 -4.09 -7.60 7.56
CA GLU A 113 -3.31 -8.83 7.39
C GLU A 113 -3.06 -9.07 5.90
N ILE A 114 -1.80 -9.19 5.51
CA ILE A 114 -1.39 -9.43 4.13
C ILE A 114 -0.64 -10.75 4.05
N LYS A 115 -1.17 -11.69 3.26
CA LYS A 115 -0.55 -12.98 2.96
C LYS A 115 -0.20 -13.06 1.48
N GLY A 116 1.00 -13.55 1.18
CA GLY A 116 1.57 -13.52 -0.16
C GLY A 116 2.16 -12.16 -0.53
N GLY A 117 2.57 -11.97 -1.78
CA GLY A 117 3.19 -10.72 -2.22
C GLY A 117 4.71 -10.65 -1.95
N GLY A 118 5.33 -9.63 -2.53
CA GLY A 118 6.74 -9.28 -2.32
C GLY A 118 6.90 -8.11 -1.36
N THR A 119 7.87 -8.20 -0.45
CA THR A 119 8.18 -7.14 0.53
C THR A 119 9.24 -6.13 0.04
N LEU A 120 10.06 -6.55 -0.92
CA LEU A 120 11.26 -5.84 -1.38
C LEU A 120 11.30 -5.72 -2.92
N GLY A 121 10.13 -5.58 -3.55
CA GLY A 121 10.01 -5.55 -5.01
C GLY A 121 10.55 -4.25 -5.62
N LEU A 122 11.16 -4.36 -6.81
CA LEU A 122 11.58 -3.20 -7.60
C LEU A 122 10.40 -2.28 -7.92
N TRP A 123 10.69 -0.99 -8.11
CA TRP A 123 9.69 0.03 -8.51
C TRP A 123 8.49 0.14 -7.56
N SER A 124 8.69 -0.22 -6.29
CA SER A 124 7.66 -0.20 -5.27
C SER A 124 8.21 0.20 -3.90
N PRO A 125 7.39 0.78 -3.01
CA PRO A 125 7.80 1.05 -1.64
C PRO A 125 8.21 -0.25 -0.94
N ASN A 126 9.43 -0.29 -0.45
CA ASN A 126 9.94 -1.38 0.39
C ASN A 126 9.24 -1.34 1.75
N VAL A 127 8.78 -2.49 2.27
CA VAL A 127 8.13 -2.55 3.60
C VAL A 127 9.04 -2.09 4.74
N LEU A 128 10.35 -2.26 4.64
CA LEU A 128 11.33 -1.71 5.58
C LEU A 128 11.36 -0.20 5.53
N TYR A 129 11.32 0.39 4.33
CA TYR A 129 11.20 1.85 4.20
C TYR A 129 9.88 2.33 4.80
N THR A 130 8.79 1.64 4.51
CA THR A 130 7.47 1.94 5.10
C THR A 130 7.53 1.91 6.63
N LYS A 131 8.11 0.86 7.22
CA LYS A 131 8.20 0.67 8.67
C LYS A 131 9.16 1.66 9.35
N HIS A 132 10.34 1.90 8.77
CA HIS A 132 11.42 2.63 9.43
C HIS A 132 11.51 4.11 9.03
N VAL A 133 10.85 4.51 7.94
CA VAL A 133 10.88 5.89 7.44
C VAL A 133 9.47 6.47 7.37
N LEU A 134 8.55 5.83 6.64
CA LEU A 134 7.21 6.42 6.44
C LEU A 134 6.41 6.47 7.74
N PHE A 135 6.35 5.37 8.50
CA PHE A 135 5.56 5.28 9.75
C PHE A 135 5.97 6.33 10.80
N PRO A 136 7.26 6.50 11.12
CA PRO A 136 7.70 7.58 12.00
C PRO A 136 7.34 8.99 11.49
N MET A 137 7.26 9.18 10.16
CA MET A 137 6.91 10.47 9.58
C MET A 137 5.41 10.76 9.67
N ILE A 138 4.55 9.78 9.36
CA ILE A 138 3.09 9.96 9.47
C ILE A 138 2.62 10.01 10.94
N GLU A 139 3.38 9.43 11.86
CA GLU A 139 3.10 9.57 13.30
C GLU A 139 3.25 11.02 13.77
N LYS A 140 4.18 11.79 13.17
CA LYS A 140 4.30 13.24 13.43
C LYS A 140 3.08 14.04 12.93
N LEU A 141 2.41 13.56 11.88
CA LEU A 141 1.11 14.08 11.41
C LEU A 141 -0.06 13.63 12.31
N GLY A 142 0.21 12.87 13.37
CA GLY A 142 -0.79 12.36 14.29
C GLY A 142 -1.45 11.06 13.87
N PHE A 143 -0.88 10.34 12.91
CA PHE A 143 -1.37 9.03 12.46
C PHE A 143 -0.37 7.93 12.77
N LYS A 144 -0.66 7.16 13.83
CA LYS A 144 0.19 6.06 14.28
C LYS A 144 -0.14 4.78 13.51
N ALA A 145 0.89 4.15 12.95
CA ALA A 145 0.82 2.82 12.35
C ALA A 145 2.01 1.97 12.78
N GLU A 146 1.78 0.68 12.96
CA GLU A 146 2.76 -0.31 13.41
C GLU A 146 2.76 -1.49 12.45
N MET A 147 3.93 -2.03 12.11
CA MET A 147 4.08 -3.15 11.17
C MET A 147 4.94 -4.27 11.76
N ASP A 148 4.42 -5.48 11.68
CA ASP A 148 5.15 -6.71 11.92
C ASP A 148 5.27 -7.52 10.63
N VAL A 149 6.51 -7.90 10.30
CA VAL A 149 6.82 -8.69 9.09
C VAL A 149 7.26 -10.07 9.57
N LYS A 150 6.29 -10.99 9.64
CA LYS A 150 6.52 -12.37 10.08
C LYS A 150 7.33 -13.16 9.06
N ARG A 151 7.12 -12.88 7.77
CA ARG A 151 7.88 -13.48 6.68
C ARG A 151 8.05 -12.50 5.53
N HIS A 152 9.29 -12.36 5.06
CA HIS A 152 9.58 -11.64 3.82
C HIS A 152 9.21 -12.47 2.59
N GLY A 153 8.63 -11.82 1.58
CA GLY A 153 8.33 -12.42 0.29
C GLY A 153 9.21 -11.83 -0.81
N PHE A 154 9.71 -12.69 -1.69
CA PHE A 154 10.66 -12.31 -2.75
C PHE A 154 10.14 -12.74 -4.12
N PHE A 155 10.44 -11.94 -5.14
CA PHE A 155 10.19 -12.34 -6.53
C PHE A 155 10.93 -13.66 -6.86
N PRO A 156 10.34 -14.58 -7.66
CA PRO A 156 9.04 -14.49 -8.33
C PRO A 156 7.84 -14.98 -7.49
N ARG A 157 8.10 -15.73 -6.41
CA ARG A 157 7.04 -16.46 -5.68
C ARG A 157 6.23 -15.56 -4.74
N GLY A 158 6.83 -14.52 -4.19
CA GLY A 158 6.24 -13.72 -3.12
C GLY A 158 6.26 -14.50 -1.81
N GLY A 159 5.09 -14.65 -1.19
CA GLY A 159 4.94 -15.43 0.05
C GLY A 159 5.09 -14.62 1.33
N ALA A 160 5.01 -13.29 1.28
CA ALA A 160 5.11 -12.48 2.49
C ALA A 160 4.00 -12.79 3.51
N GLU A 161 4.28 -12.53 4.78
CA GLU A 161 3.29 -12.48 5.85
C GLU A 161 3.54 -11.20 6.64
N VAL A 162 2.66 -10.22 6.46
CA VAL A 162 2.78 -8.88 7.04
C VAL A 162 1.49 -8.55 7.77
N SER A 163 1.62 -8.03 8.98
CA SER A 163 0.50 -7.44 9.72
C SER A 163 0.77 -5.98 9.99
N VAL A 164 -0.24 -5.15 9.79
CA VAL A 164 -0.21 -3.72 10.08
C VAL A 164 -1.37 -3.39 10.99
N LYS A 165 -1.10 -2.54 11.97
CA LYS A 165 -2.09 -1.98 12.88
C LYS A 165 -2.06 -0.46 12.75
N THR A 166 -3.19 0.16 12.47
CA THR A 166 -3.32 1.62 12.48
C THR A 166 -4.22 2.04 13.64
N HIS A 167 -3.95 3.21 14.20
CA HIS A 167 -4.73 3.79 15.28
C HIS A 167 -5.53 5.01 14.77
N PRO A 168 -6.65 5.35 15.42
CA PRO A 168 -7.40 6.57 15.07
C PRO A 168 -6.48 7.79 15.05
N ALA A 169 -6.50 8.52 13.93
CA ALA A 169 -5.64 9.68 13.77
C ALA A 169 -6.14 10.86 14.62
N LYS A 170 -5.18 11.66 15.11
CA LYS A 170 -5.44 12.99 15.68
C LYS A 170 -4.57 13.96 14.91
N GLU A 171 -5.13 14.54 13.85
CA GLU A 171 -4.38 15.37 12.89
C GLU A 171 -3.52 16.42 13.59
N LYS A 172 -2.25 16.51 13.18
CA LYS A 172 -1.30 17.51 13.65
C LYS A 172 -0.67 18.19 12.46
N GLU A 173 -0.43 19.49 12.61
CA GLU A 173 0.39 20.23 11.68
C GLU A 173 1.83 19.69 11.70
N LEU A 174 2.42 19.53 10.52
CA LEU A 174 3.80 19.09 10.36
C LEU A 174 4.57 20.13 9.55
N ASN A 175 5.43 20.88 10.23
CA ASN A 175 6.38 21.77 9.58
C ASN A 175 7.80 21.14 9.60
N ILE A 176 8.31 20.74 8.43
CA ILE A 176 9.68 20.23 8.25
C ILE A 176 10.33 20.98 7.08
N GLU A 177 10.95 22.11 7.38
CA GLU A 177 11.68 22.92 6.38
C GLU A 177 13.15 22.48 6.22
N LYS A 178 13.76 21.95 7.28
CA LYS A 178 15.17 21.59 7.31
C LYS A 178 15.35 20.18 7.85
N ARG A 179 16.26 19.42 7.24
CA ARG A 179 16.65 18.08 7.71
C ARG A 179 17.35 18.12 9.08
N GLY A 180 18.11 19.19 9.33
CA GLY A 180 19.02 19.27 10.47
C GLY A 180 20.31 18.47 10.28
N GLU A 181 21.04 18.29 11.38
CA GLU A 181 22.32 17.57 11.43
C GLU A 181 22.15 16.06 11.29
N LEU A 182 23.18 15.39 10.75
CA LEU A 182 23.21 13.94 10.68
C LEU A 182 23.55 13.36 12.06
N LEU A 183 22.57 12.72 12.69
CA LEU A 183 22.77 12.11 14.02
C LEU A 183 23.32 10.68 13.94
N LYS A 184 22.83 9.87 13.00
CA LYS A 184 23.22 8.45 12.84
C LYS A 184 22.82 7.90 11.48
N VAL A 185 23.55 6.90 11.02
CA VAL A 185 23.17 6.06 9.87
C VAL A 185 22.89 4.65 10.37
N LYS A 186 21.80 4.05 9.92
CA LYS A 186 21.45 2.65 10.21
C LYS A 186 21.16 1.93 8.89
N GLY A 187 21.67 0.72 8.74
CA GLY A 187 21.41 -0.15 7.61
C GLY A 187 20.62 -1.39 8.03
N ILE A 188 19.82 -1.92 7.11
CA ILE A 188 19.20 -3.23 7.24
C ILE A 188 19.53 -3.99 5.96
N SER A 189 20.34 -5.03 6.09
CA SER A 189 20.65 -5.97 4.99
C SER A 189 19.88 -7.26 5.22
N LEU A 190 19.25 -7.78 4.17
CA LEU A 190 18.42 -8.99 4.25
C LEU A 190 18.77 -9.95 3.13
N SER A 191 18.87 -11.23 3.49
CA SER A 191 18.98 -12.33 2.54
C SER A 191 17.98 -13.43 2.91
N SER A 192 17.54 -14.21 1.92
CA SER A 192 16.73 -15.39 2.20
C SER A 192 17.54 -16.44 2.97
N ALA A 193 16.88 -17.31 3.72
CA ALA A 193 17.54 -18.36 4.49
C ALA A 193 18.46 -19.26 3.64
N GLY A 194 18.09 -19.49 2.37
CA GLY A 194 18.90 -20.26 1.43
C GLY A 194 20.24 -19.62 1.05
N LEU A 195 20.42 -18.32 1.31
CA LEU A 195 21.65 -17.57 1.02
C LEU A 195 22.56 -17.41 2.24
N LYS A 196 22.13 -17.89 3.42
CA LYS A 196 22.87 -17.72 4.68
C LYS A 196 24.32 -18.21 4.61
N LYS A 197 24.58 -19.35 3.96
CA LYS A 197 25.94 -19.92 3.83
C LYS A 197 26.94 -19.02 3.10
N ARG A 198 26.44 -18.07 2.30
CA ARG A 198 27.28 -17.16 1.51
C ARG A 198 27.46 -15.79 2.18
N GLU A 199 26.91 -15.61 3.38
CA GLU A 199 27.01 -14.37 4.16
C GLU A 199 26.61 -13.13 3.36
N VAL A 200 25.58 -13.29 2.51
CA VAL A 200 25.16 -12.24 1.55
C VAL A 200 24.67 -10.98 2.27
N ALA A 201 24.11 -11.13 3.47
CA ALA A 201 23.64 -9.99 4.24
C ALA A 201 24.78 -9.24 4.95
N GLU A 202 25.89 -9.92 5.29
CA GLU A 202 27.05 -9.31 5.96
C GLU A 202 28.04 -8.61 5.01
N ARG A 203 28.12 -9.03 3.74
CA ARG A 203 29.00 -8.46 2.72
C ARG A 203 28.50 -7.13 2.17
#